data_AF-A0A9D2LSN4-F1
#
_entry.id   AF-A0A9D2LSN4-F1
#
_cell.length_a   1.000
_cell.length_b   1.000
_cell.length_c   1.000
_cell.angle_alpha   90.00
_cell.angle_beta   90.00
_cell.angle_gamma   90.00
#
_symmetry.space_group_name_H-M   'P 1'
#
loop_
_entity.id
_entity.type
_entity.pdbx_description
1 polymer ?
#
loop_
_entity_poly.entity_id
_entity_poly.type
_entity_poly.pdbx_seq_one_letter_code
_entity_poly.pdbx_strand_id
1 'polypeptide(L)'
;VTKVVEFPVKAPAGIVKADVTAIQQLENYLMFMKHYVDHNCSITVHVRDNEWEEVEDWVWDHWDDIVALSFLSYDDSFYELLPYEEISQEEYEKRKAAMRPFNPSILTKYEYEETDLDIGDSECVNGVCPVR
;
A
#
# COMPACT_ATOMS: atom_id res chain seq x y z
N VAL A 1 17.43 -3.63 20.56
CA VAL A 1 16.57 -2.44 20.76
C VAL A 1 16.00 -2.07 19.41
N THR A 2 14.68 -2.07 19.26
CA THR A 2 14.03 -1.63 18.03
C THR A 2 14.08 -0.11 17.95
N LYS A 3 14.31 0.42 16.74
CA LYS A 3 14.28 1.86 16.46
C LYS A 3 13.12 2.14 15.53
N VAL A 4 12.36 3.19 15.84
CA VAL A 4 11.31 3.72 14.96
C VAL A 4 11.89 4.98 14.33
N VAL A 5 11.77 5.08 13.00
CA VAL A 5 12.23 6.23 12.24
C VAL A 5 11.03 6.76 11.46
N GLU A 6 10.73 8.04 11.64
CA GLU A 6 9.58 8.70 11.02
C GLU A 6 10.02 9.54 9.82
N PHE A 7 9.20 9.51 8.78
CA PHE A 7 9.44 10.26 7.54
C PHE A 7 8.20 11.10 7.21
N PRO A 8 8.26 12.44 7.33
CA PRO A 8 7.15 13.29 6.91
C PRO A 8 7.02 13.28 5.38
N VAL A 9 5.91 12.78 4.88
CA VAL A 9 5.61 12.67 3.45
C VAL A 9 4.33 13.45 3.12
N LYS A 10 4.34 14.18 2.01
CA LYS A 10 3.15 14.85 1.46
C LYS A 10 2.75 14.17 0.15
N ALA A 11 1.51 13.69 0.08
CA ALA A 11 0.92 13.18 -1.15
C ALA A 11 0.76 14.31 -2.20
N PRO A 12 0.74 13.97 -3.50
CA PRO A 12 0.34 14.91 -4.54
C PRO A 12 -1.05 15.51 -4.28
N ALA A 13 -1.34 16.67 -4.89
CA ALA A 13 -2.68 17.22 -4.84
C ALA A 13 -3.67 16.28 -5.55
N GLY A 14 -4.82 16.04 -4.93
CA GLY A 14 -5.84 15.16 -5.49
C GLY A 14 -6.74 14.56 -4.41
N ILE A 15 -7.35 13.44 -4.78
CA ILE A 15 -8.22 12.64 -3.93
C ILE A 15 -7.37 11.66 -3.11
N VAL A 16 -7.67 11.52 -1.83
CA VAL A 16 -7.05 10.53 -0.95
C VAL A 16 -8.02 9.38 -0.68
N LYS A 17 -7.52 8.30 -0.08
CA LYS A 17 -8.31 7.11 0.28
C LYS A 17 -9.60 7.46 1.03
N ALA A 18 -9.55 8.46 1.91
CA ALA A 18 -10.69 8.90 2.71
C ALA A 18 -11.84 9.49 1.90
N ASP A 19 -11.59 10.06 0.72
CA ASP A 19 -12.62 10.68 -0.11
C ASP A 19 -13.29 9.70 -1.10
N VAL A 20 -12.81 8.45 -1.17
CA VAL A 20 -13.30 7.45 -2.13
C VAL A 20 -14.25 6.47 -1.44
N THR A 21 -15.40 6.23 -2.06
CA THR A 21 -16.39 5.23 -1.62
C THR A 21 -15.99 3.81 -2.02
N ALA A 22 -16.59 2.79 -1.40
CA ALA A 22 -16.39 1.40 -1.80
C ALA A 22 -16.80 1.16 -3.27
N ILE A 23 -17.94 1.72 -3.69
CA ILE A 23 -18.43 1.60 -5.08
C ILE A 23 -17.47 2.26 -6.08
N GLN A 24 -16.94 3.45 -5.79
CA GLN A 24 -15.96 4.08 -6.69
C GLN A 24 -14.69 3.25 -6.85
N GLN A 25 -14.25 2.54 -5.80
CA GLN A 25 -13.13 1.60 -5.90
C GLN A 25 -13.46 0.43 -6.84
N LEU A 26 -14.68 -0.12 -6.73
CA LEU A 26 -15.17 -1.23 -7.56
C LEU A 26 -15.36 -0.84 -9.03
N GLU A 27 -15.92 0.34 -9.30
CA GLU A 27 -16.05 0.88 -10.66
C GLU A 27 -14.67 1.07 -11.33
N ASN A 28 -13.69 1.53 -10.57
CA ASN A 28 -12.33 1.63 -11.07
C ASN A 28 -11.73 0.25 -11.39
N TYR A 29 -11.94 -0.75 -10.53
CA TYR A 29 -11.56 -2.14 -10.80
C TYR A 29 -12.20 -2.66 -12.09
N LEU A 30 -13.51 -2.46 -12.26
CA LEU A 30 -14.26 -2.92 -13.43
C LEU A 30 -13.74 -2.27 -14.72
N MET A 31 -13.38 -0.98 -14.67
CA MET A 31 -12.76 -0.28 -15.78
C MET A 31 -11.42 -0.94 -16.19
N PHE A 32 -10.56 -1.29 -15.22
CA PHE A 32 -9.31 -2.00 -15.52
C PHE A 32 -9.55 -3.41 -16.05
N MET A 33 -10.51 -4.15 -15.48
CA MET A 33 -10.91 -5.48 -15.95
C MET A 33 -11.38 -5.46 -17.41
N LYS A 34 -12.14 -4.43 -17.81
CA LYS A 34 -12.71 -4.33 -19.16
C LYS A 34 -11.70 -3.87 -20.22
N HIS A 35 -10.67 -3.13 -19.83
CA HIS A 35 -9.87 -2.37 -20.80
C HIS A 35 -8.37 -2.58 -20.72
N TYR A 36 -7.86 -3.26 -19.69
CA TYR A 36 -6.42 -3.33 -19.46
C TYR A 36 -5.89 -4.73 -19.15
N VAL A 37 -6.65 -5.56 -18.42
CA VAL A 37 -6.16 -6.87 -17.97
C VAL A 37 -6.95 -8.03 -18.59
N ASP A 38 -6.24 -9.12 -18.90
CA ASP A 38 -6.84 -10.38 -19.36
C ASP A 38 -7.11 -11.39 -18.22
N HIS A 39 -6.52 -11.15 -17.05
CA HIS A 39 -6.68 -11.96 -15.84
C HIS A 39 -7.45 -11.17 -14.77
N ASN A 40 -6.85 -10.95 -13.59
CA ASN A 40 -7.46 -10.17 -12.53
C ASN A 40 -6.64 -8.91 -12.24
N CYS A 41 -7.32 -7.78 -12.02
CA CYS A 41 -6.70 -6.59 -11.46
C CYS A 41 -6.68 -6.71 -9.93
N SER A 42 -5.50 -6.88 -9.32
CA SER A 42 -5.42 -7.00 -7.86
C SER A 42 -5.95 -5.74 -7.17
N ILE A 43 -6.96 -5.90 -6.31
CA ILE A 43 -7.55 -4.80 -5.56
C ILE A 43 -7.88 -5.24 -4.12
N THR A 44 -7.71 -4.32 -3.18
CA THR A 44 -8.27 -4.41 -1.84
C THR A 44 -9.25 -3.25 -1.66
N VAL A 45 -10.53 -3.58 -1.61
CA VAL A 45 -11.64 -2.63 -1.46
C VAL A 45 -11.84 -2.37 0.02
N HIS A 46 -11.72 -1.11 0.41
CA HIS A 46 -12.00 -0.70 1.79
C HIS A 46 -13.46 -0.26 1.88
N VAL A 47 -14.20 -0.87 2.80
CA VAL A 47 -15.65 -0.70 2.94
C VAL A 47 -15.94 -0.09 4.31
N ARG A 48 -16.67 1.01 4.35
CA ARG A 48 -17.19 1.59 5.60
C ARG A 48 -18.47 0.86 6.02
N ASP A 49 -18.80 0.92 7.30
CA ASP A 49 -19.97 0.22 7.87
C ASP A 49 -21.28 0.50 7.12
N ASN A 50 -21.46 1.71 6.60
CA ASN A 50 -22.66 2.12 5.89
C ASN A 50 -22.63 1.84 4.37
N GLU A 51 -21.59 1.20 3.85
CA GLU A 51 -21.41 0.93 2.41
C GLU A 51 -21.63 -0.57 2.06
N TRP A 52 -21.74 -1.46 3.04
CA TRP A 52 -21.81 -2.91 2.81
C TRP A 52 -22.98 -3.35 1.94
N GLU A 53 -24.17 -2.80 2.17
CA GLU A 53 -25.37 -3.14 1.39
C GLU A 53 -25.18 -2.80 -0.10
N GLU A 54 -24.65 -1.62 -0.40
CA GLU A 54 -24.36 -1.22 -1.78
C GLU A 54 -23.29 -2.10 -2.43
N VAL A 55 -22.27 -2.51 -1.67
CA VAL A 55 -21.21 -3.40 -2.16
C VAL A 55 -21.75 -4.79 -2.48
N GLU A 56 -22.62 -5.34 -1.65
CA GLU A 56 -23.26 -6.64 -1.87
C GLU A 56 -24.08 -6.64 -3.16
N ASP A 57 -24.93 -5.63 -3.34
CA ASP A 57 -25.74 -5.44 -4.55
C ASP A 57 -24.85 -5.29 -5.80
N TRP A 58 -23.78 -4.48 -5.70
CA TRP A 58 -22.87 -4.26 -6.82
C TRP A 58 -22.17 -5.55 -7.25
N VAL A 59 -21.69 -6.35 -6.30
CA VAL A 59 -21.02 -7.64 -6.58
C VAL A 59 -22.00 -8.61 -7.23
N TRP A 60 -23.25 -8.63 -6.78
CA TRP A 60 -24.29 -9.47 -7.36
C TRP A 60 -24.57 -9.10 -8.83
N ASP A 61 -24.73 -7.82 -9.10
CA ASP A 61 -25.02 -7.31 -10.45
C ASP A 61 -23.86 -7.51 -11.44
N HIS A 62 -22.63 -7.64 -10.93
CA HIS A 62 -21.41 -7.80 -11.73
C HIS A 62 -20.76 -9.18 -11.59
N TRP A 63 -21.50 -10.19 -11.12
CA TRP A 63 -20.96 -11.52 -10.81
C TRP A 63 -20.15 -12.16 -11.96
N ASP A 64 -20.58 -11.96 -13.19
CA ASP A 64 -19.93 -12.51 -14.39
C ASP A 64 -18.73 -11.66 -14.90
N ASP A 65 -18.61 -10.41 -14.44
CA ASP A 65 -17.57 -9.46 -14.84
C ASP A 65 -16.36 -9.46 -13.88
N ILE A 66 -16.48 -10.06 -12.69
CA ILE A 66 -15.45 -10.08 -11.64
C ILE A 66 -14.71 -11.41 -11.58
N VAL A 67 -13.42 -11.38 -11.19
CA VAL A 67 -12.62 -12.60 -11.01
C VAL A 67 -12.30 -12.84 -9.53
N ALA A 68 -11.65 -11.89 -8.86
CA ALA A 68 -11.37 -11.98 -7.43
C ALA A 68 -11.22 -10.59 -6.81
N LEU A 69 -11.93 -10.37 -5.71
CA LEU A 69 -11.93 -9.15 -4.91
C LEU A 69 -11.50 -9.46 -3.47
N SER A 70 -10.78 -8.54 -2.84
CA SER A 70 -10.47 -8.58 -1.41
C SER A 70 -11.15 -7.40 -0.72
N PHE A 71 -11.80 -7.64 0.41
CA PHE A 71 -12.51 -6.61 1.18
C PHE A 71 -11.87 -6.45 2.57
N LEU A 72 -11.69 -5.20 2.99
CA LEU A 72 -11.27 -4.85 4.35
C LEU A 72 -12.18 -3.77 4.91
N SER A 73 -12.46 -3.82 6.22
CA SER A 73 -13.09 -2.70 6.91
C SER A 73 -12.19 -1.47 6.84
N TYR A 74 -12.78 -0.29 6.62
CA TYR A 74 -12.03 0.96 6.58
C TYR A 74 -11.45 1.34 7.97
N ASP A 75 -12.17 1.03 9.05
CA ASP A 75 -11.92 1.57 10.40
C ASP A 75 -11.05 0.68 11.30
N ASP A 76 -10.59 -0.49 10.83
CA ASP A 76 -9.89 -1.49 11.64
C ASP A 76 -8.37 -1.22 11.82
N SER A 77 -8.00 -0.10 12.45
CA SER A 77 -6.61 0.12 12.85
C SER A 77 -6.47 0.63 14.29
N PHE A 78 -5.85 -0.20 15.14
CA PHE A 78 -5.69 0.04 16.60
C PHE A 78 -4.23 -0.12 17.08
N TYR A 79 -3.25 0.30 16.28
CA TYR A 79 -1.84 0.22 16.67
C TYR A 79 -1.29 1.58 17.10
N GLU A 80 -0.49 1.59 18.16
CA GLU A 80 0.13 2.82 18.68
C GLU A 80 1.20 3.40 17.73
N LEU A 81 1.86 2.54 16.96
CA LEU A 81 2.91 2.92 16.00
C LEU A 81 2.55 2.44 14.60
N LEU A 82 1.51 3.06 14.02
CA LEU A 82 1.11 2.75 12.65
C LEU A 82 2.23 3.12 11.67
N PRO A 83 2.47 2.31 10.62
CA PRO A 83 3.42 2.67 9.55
C PRO A 83 3.07 3.98 8.85
N TYR A 84 1.78 4.31 8.79
CA TYR A 84 1.26 5.56 8.25
C TYR A 84 0.37 6.23 9.30
N GLU A 85 0.67 7.49 9.58
CA GLU A 85 -0.09 8.35 10.49
C GLU A 85 -0.50 9.60 9.72
N GLU A 86 -1.80 9.92 9.74
CA GLU A 86 -2.29 11.20 9.21
C GLU A 86 -1.92 12.32 10.18
N ILE A 87 -1.29 13.37 9.66
CA ILE A 87 -0.85 14.53 10.44
C ILE A 87 -1.37 15.82 9.81
N SER A 88 -1.53 16.85 10.65
CA SER A 88 -1.89 18.18 10.16
C SER A 88 -0.78 18.78 9.28
N GLN A 89 -1.15 19.73 8.43
CA GLN A 89 -0.17 20.48 7.63
C GLN A 89 0.89 21.15 8.50
N GLU A 90 0.49 21.73 9.65
CA GLU A 90 1.40 22.39 10.58
C GLU A 90 2.44 21.39 11.14
N GLU A 91 2.00 20.20 11.54
CA GLU A 91 2.91 19.18 12.05
C GLU A 91 3.84 18.65 10.95
N TYR A 92 3.33 18.48 9.72
CA TYR A 92 4.16 18.13 8.57
C TYR A 92 5.26 19.17 8.32
N GLU A 93 4.92 20.47 8.31
CA GLU A 93 5.89 21.55 8.09
C GLU A 93 6.95 21.59 9.18
N LYS A 94 6.55 21.40 10.44
CA LYS A 94 7.45 21.30 11.59
C LYS A 94 8.40 20.10 11.50
N ARG A 95 7.87 18.89 11.26
CA ARG A 95 8.69 17.66 11.14
C ARG A 95 9.62 17.73 9.94
N LYS A 96 9.16 18.26 8.81
CA LYS A 96 9.98 18.46 7.61
C LYS A 96 11.13 19.43 7.85
N ALA A 97 10.90 20.53 8.57
CA ALA A 97 11.95 21.47 8.92
C ALA A 97 13.01 20.87 9.87
N ALA A 98 12.59 19.97 10.76
CA ALA A 98 13.49 19.25 11.67
C ALA A 98 14.27 18.10 10.98
N MET A 99 13.73 17.54 9.90
CA MET A 99 14.36 16.44 9.17
C MET A 99 15.63 16.91 8.46
N ARG A 100 16.77 16.33 8.82
CA ARG A 100 18.04 16.64 8.15
C ARG A 100 17.99 16.15 6.70
N PRO A 101 18.53 16.92 5.74
CA PRO A 101 18.68 16.45 4.37
C PRO A 101 19.46 15.13 4.34
N PHE A 102 19.01 14.20 3.51
CA PHE A 102 19.75 12.97 3.29
C PHE A 102 21.11 13.30 2.65
N ASN A 103 22.19 12.78 3.24
CA ASN A 103 23.54 12.90 2.70
C ASN A 103 24.01 11.51 2.25
N PRO A 104 24.04 11.23 0.93
CA PRO A 104 24.46 9.93 0.41
C PRO A 104 25.88 9.52 0.83
N SER A 105 26.79 10.48 1.07
CA SER A 105 28.16 10.19 1.51
C SER A 105 28.23 9.55 2.91
N ILE A 106 27.13 9.56 3.67
CA ILE A 106 27.03 8.79 4.91
C ILE A 106 27.03 7.30 4.62
N LEU A 107 26.40 6.85 3.53
CA LEU A 107 26.35 5.43 3.15
C LEU A 107 27.75 4.86 2.98
N THR A 108 28.61 5.55 2.22
CA THR A 108 30.01 5.17 1.98
C THR A 108 30.85 5.02 3.25
N LYS A 109 30.44 5.63 4.37
CA LYS A 109 31.15 5.46 5.65
C LYS A 109 30.82 4.15 6.35
N TYR A 110 29.66 3.57 6.07
CA TYR A 110 29.13 2.39 6.77
C TYR A 110 29.00 1.17 5.85
N GLU A 111 29.11 1.37 4.55
CA GLU A 111 29.13 0.33 3.52
C GLU A 111 30.58 -0.15 3.36
N TYR A 112 30.98 -1.13 4.17
CA TYR A 112 32.33 -1.69 4.20
C TYR A 112 32.52 -2.89 3.26
N GLU A 113 31.43 -3.58 2.93
CA GLU A 113 31.39 -4.73 2.04
C GLU A 113 30.20 -4.56 1.11
N GLU A 114 30.44 -4.65 -0.20
CA GLU A 114 29.39 -4.80 -1.20
C GLU A 114 28.90 -6.24 -1.07
N THR A 115 27.86 -6.44 -0.25
CA THR A 115 27.19 -7.73 -0.20
C THR A 115 26.29 -7.80 -1.44
N ASP A 116 26.83 -8.35 -2.52
CA ASP A 116 25.99 -8.85 -3.59
C ASP A 116 25.11 -9.95 -2.97
N LEU A 117 23.87 -9.60 -2.67
CA LEU A 117 22.82 -10.59 -2.48
C LEU A 117 22.54 -11.17 -3.87
N ASP A 118 23.42 -12.05 -4.33
CA ASP A 118 23.19 -12.80 -5.54
C ASP A 118 21.96 -13.68 -5.29
N ILE A 119 20.82 -13.28 -5.84
CA ILE A 119 19.62 -14.13 -5.89
C ILE A 119 19.91 -15.41 -6.69
N GLY A 120 21.01 -15.44 -7.46
CA GLY A 120 21.55 -16.57 -8.19
C GLY A 120 22.50 -17.47 -7.41
N ASP A 121 22.65 -17.30 -6.09
CA ASP A 121 23.36 -18.30 -5.29
C ASP A 121 22.65 -19.66 -5.44
N SER A 122 23.45 -20.71 -5.52
CA SER A 122 23.15 -22.05 -6.07
C SER A 122 21.99 -22.87 -5.45
N GLU A 123 21.09 -22.23 -4.70
CA GLU A 123 19.93 -22.84 -4.04
C GLU A 123 18.64 -22.79 -4.88
N CYS A 124 18.55 -21.94 -5.92
CA CYS A 124 17.40 -21.89 -6.83
C CYS A 124 17.40 -22.97 -7.93
N VAL A 125 18.37 -23.89 -7.95
CA VAL A 125 18.52 -24.93 -9.00
C VAL A 125 17.31 -25.87 -9.08
N ASN A 126 16.52 -25.99 -8.00
CA ASN A 126 15.34 -26.86 -7.93
C ASN A 126 13.99 -26.12 -8.01
N GLY A 127 13.97 -24.81 -8.26
CA GLY A 127 12.72 -24.06 -8.46
C GLY A 127 11.82 -23.92 -7.22
N VAL A 128 12.37 -24.08 -6.01
CA VAL A 128 11.65 -23.92 -4.74
C VAL A 128 12.38 -22.91 -3.87
N CYS A 129 11.67 -21.87 -3.40
CA CYS A 129 12.21 -20.93 -2.42
C CYS A 129 12.33 -21.62 -1.05
N PRO A 130 13.41 -21.40 -0.28
CA PRO A 130 13.52 -21.93 1.06
C PRO A 130 12.44 -21.33 1.96
N VAL A 131 11.78 -22.19 2.74
CA VAL A 131 10.79 -21.78 3.73
C VAL A 131 11.54 -21.05 4.86
N ARG A 132 11.17 -19.78 5.10
CA ARG A 132 11.58 -19.03 6.28
C ARG A 132 10.61 -19.25 7.43
#